data_AF-A0A3N5W3I6-F1
#
_entry.id   AF-A0A3N5W3I6-F1
#
_cell.length_a   1.000
_cell.length_b   1.000
_cell.length_c   1.000
_cell.angle_alpha   90.00
_cell.angle_beta   90.00
_cell.angle_gamma   90.00
#
_symmetry.space_group_name_H-M   'P 1'
#
loop_
_entity.id
_entity.type
_entity.pdbx_description
1 polymer ?
#
loop_
_entity_poly.entity_id
_entity_poly.type
_entity_poly.pdbx_seq_one_letter_code
_entity_poly.pdbx_strand_id
1 'polypeptide(L)'
;MNAMQKASAQPRLTNLTRFFVPIAAILVFAVWFSFAPPGLLGKADAVGYAICHRIGERSFHIGERQLPLCARCTGEFFTAGISLLFFALASPRKSGMPGWKLGAPLLFFLVAFGIDGTNSYLYLLKQTSGGALENIPNLYIPNNILRLFTGSGMGIALASILYPAFNQSAWRDVDPGRALDWKKLGILIGIVLLMDLAVLTESSIVLYPIAILSVLGVLALLIMVFSMVWVLIMRQENEFTSLKEMWLPFLAGLTLAFLMITAIDLLRFQLTGTWGGFPLG
;
A
#
# COMPACT_ATOMS: atom_id res chain seq x y z
N MET A 1 1.60 -50.82 -18.72
CA MET A 1 1.07 -50.03 -19.85
C MET A 1 0.79 -48.61 -19.37
N ASN A 2 1.53 -47.66 -19.97
CA ASN A 2 1.34 -46.21 -20.04
C ASN A 2 1.35 -45.36 -18.75
N ALA A 3 2.53 -45.25 -18.15
CA ALA A 3 3.03 -43.96 -17.70
C ALA A 3 3.55 -43.19 -18.93
N MET A 4 2.68 -42.41 -19.58
CA MET A 4 3.05 -41.58 -20.74
C MET A 4 2.73 -40.10 -20.46
N GLN A 5 3.78 -39.29 -20.55
CA GLN A 5 3.80 -37.83 -20.74
C GLN A 5 3.32 -36.91 -19.61
N LYS A 6 4.21 -36.66 -18.64
CA LYS A 6 4.48 -35.29 -18.15
C LYS A 6 5.88 -34.86 -18.61
N ALA A 7 6.05 -34.70 -19.93
CA ALA A 7 7.29 -34.17 -20.49
C ALA A 7 7.23 -32.63 -20.60
N SER A 8 7.98 -31.96 -19.73
CA SER A 8 8.82 -30.79 -20.02
C SER A 8 8.21 -29.48 -20.59
N ALA A 9 7.03 -29.03 -20.15
CA ALA A 9 6.62 -27.63 -20.41
C ALA A 9 7.26 -26.61 -19.43
N GLN A 10 7.54 -27.03 -18.18
CA GLN A 10 8.08 -26.16 -17.13
C GLN A 10 9.46 -25.54 -17.40
N PRO A 11 10.50 -26.26 -17.88
CA PRO A 11 11.83 -25.66 -18.03
C PRO A 11 11.88 -24.56 -19.10
N ARG A 12 11.08 -24.69 -20.17
CA ARG A 12 10.98 -23.66 -21.23
C ARG A 12 10.29 -22.40 -20.74
N LEU A 13 9.17 -22.54 -20.01
CA LEU A 13 8.44 -21.39 -19.46
C LEU A 13 9.31 -20.62 -18.44
N THR A 14 10.03 -21.34 -17.57
CA THR A 14 10.94 -20.73 -16.59
C THR A 14 12.10 -19.98 -17.23
N ASN A 15 12.62 -20.47 -18.36
CA ASN A 15 13.68 -19.79 -19.10
C ASN A 15 13.15 -18.53 -19.83
N LEU A 16 11.94 -18.59 -20.39
CA LEU A 16 11.29 -17.45 -21.02
C LEU A 16 10.97 -16.35 -20.00
N THR A 17 10.40 -16.67 -18.84
CA THR A 17 10.05 -15.67 -17.82
C THR A 17 11.29 -14.97 -17.26
N ARG A 18 12.38 -15.70 -17.03
CA ARG A 18 13.66 -15.13 -16.60
C ARG A 18 14.25 -14.12 -17.58
N PHE A 19 13.91 -14.24 -18.87
CA PHE A 19 14.35 -13.30 -19.91
C PHE A 19 13.38 -12.13 -20.09
N PHE A 20 12.07 -12.40 -20.20
CA PHE A 20 11.08 -11.36 -20.52
C PHE A 20 10.70 -10.48 -19.35
N VAL A 21 10.68 -11.00 -18.10
CA VAL A 21 10.27 -10.20 -16.93
C VAL A 21 11.23 -9.03 -16.68
N PRO A 22 12.57 -9.20 -16.69
CA PRO A 22 13.48 -8.06 -16.55
C PRO A 22 13.32 -7.01 -17.66
N ILE A 23 13.13 -7.45 -18.90
CA ILE A 23 12.91 -6.53 -20.03
C ILE A 23 11.63 -5.74 -19.81
N ALA A 24 10.52 -6.42 -19.45
CA ALA A 24 9.25 -5.77 -19.14
C ALA A 24 9.39 -4.78 -17.96
N ALA A 25 10.10 -5.16 -16.91
CA ALA A 25 10.35 -4.30 -15.75
C ALA A 25 11.08 -3.01 -16.16
N ILE A 26 12.15 -3.12 -16.96
CA ILE A 26 12.91 -1.97 -17.45
C ILE A 26 12.03 -1.08 -18.33
N LEU A 27 11.27 -1.65 -19.27
CA LEU A 27 10.41 -0.89 -20.18
C LEU A 27 9.30 -0.16 -19.42
N VAL A 28 8.57 -0.86 -18.54
CA VAL A 28 7.49 -0.29 -17.75
C VAL A 28 8.02 0.81 -16.83
N PHE A 29 9.14 0.56 -16.14
CA PHE A 29 9.76 1.58 -15.29
C PHE A 29 10.26 2.78 -16.10
N ALA A 30 10.86 2.57 -17.28
CA ALA A 30 11.32 3.66 -18.14
C ALA A 30 10.16 4.52 -18.66
N VAL A 31 9.03 3.91 -19.03
CA VAL A 31 7.81 4.62 -19.45
C VAL A 31 7.23 5.42 -18.29
N TRP A 32 7.09 4.80 -17.10
CA TRP A 32 6.63 5.52 -15.91
C TRP A 32 7.57 6.69 -15.57
N PHE A 33 8.87 6.45 -15.59
CA PHE A 33 9.88 7.42 -15.21
C PHE A 33 9.94 8.59 -16.20
N SER A 34 9.73 8.37 -17.50
CA SER A 34 9.73 9.46 -18.49
C SER A 34 8.48 10.35 -18.39
N PHE A 35 7.33 9.78 -18.03
CA PHE A 35 6.06 10.50 -17.95
C PHE A 35 5.81 11.17 -16.59
N ALA A 36 6.22 10.54 -15.49
CA ALA A 36 6.00 11.05 -14.14
C ALA A 36 6.67 12.43 -13.92
N PRO A 37 6.12 13.31 -13.07
CA PRO A 37 6.71 14.61 -12.79
C PRO A 37 8.18 14.53 -12.33
N PRO A 38 9.03 15.53 -12.66
CA PRO A 38 10.45 15.50 -12.36
C PRO A 38 10.73 15.65 -10.85
N GLY A 39 11.92 15.23 -10.44
CA GLY A 39 12.39 15.29 -9.05
C GLY A 39 11.83 14.17 -8.17
N LEU A 40 12.50 13.89 -7.05
CA LEU A 40 12.14 12.78 -6.16
C LEU A 40 10.69 12.86 -5.68
N LEU A 41 10.26 14.03 -5.21
CA LEU A 41 8.89 14.22 -4.77
C LEU A 41 7.88 14.29 -5.94
N GLY A 42 8.30 14.63 -7.15
CA GLY A 42 7.45 14.54 -8.34
C GLY A 42 7.16 13.08 -8.73
N LYS A 43 8.16 12.20 -8.61
CA LYS A 43 7.97 10.76 -8.75
C LYS A 43 7.11 10.17 -7.64
N ALA A 44 7.31 10.63 -6.40
CA ALA A 44 6.45 10.27 -5.27
C ALA A 44 4.99 10.68 -5.51
N ASP A 45 4.80 11.89 -6.05
CA ASP A 45 3.49 12.41 -6.43
C ASP A 45 2.79 11.56 -7.50
N ALA A 46 3.52 11.00 -8.48
CA ALA A 46 2.93 10.08 -9.46
C ALA A 46 2.42 8.80 -8.79
N VAL A 47 3.19 8.18 -7.89
CA VAL A 47 2.70 7.02 -7.12
C VAL A 47 1.47 7.41 -6.30
N GLY A 48 1.49 8.57 -5.66
CA GLY A 48 0.35 9.08 -4.92
C GLY A 48 -0.86 9.40 -5.80
N TYR A 49 -0.65 9.85 -7.03
CA TYR A 49 -1.68 10.16 -8.00
C TYR A 49 -2.36 8.90 -8.53
N ALA A 50 -1.69 7.75 -8.61
CA ALA A 50 -2.38 6.50 -8.92
C ALA A 50 -3.28 6.00 -7.78
N ILE A 51 -2.88 6.23 -6.53
CA ILE A 51 -3.49 5.55 -5.36
C ILE A 51 -4.43 6.43 -4.55
N CYS A 52 -4.23 7.74 -4.58
CA CYS A 52 -4.96 8.70 -3.77
C CYS A 52 -5.58 9.80 -4.64
N HIS A 53 -6.69 10.36 -4.18
CA HIS A 53 -7.34 11.49 -4.84
C HIS A 53 -6.53 12.80 -4.78
N ARG A 54 -5.53 12.89 -3.89
CA ARG A 54 -4.65 14.06 -3.68
C ARG A 54 -5.39 15.41 -3.62
N ILE A 55 -6.48 15.49 -2.85
CA ILE A 55 -7.21 16.76 -2.64
C ILE A 55 -6.44 17.59 -1.62
N GLY A 56 -6.10 18.84 -1.96
CA GLY A 56 -5.21 19.73 -1.19
C GLY A 56 -5.67 19.91 0.25
N GLU A 57 -6.93 20.32 0.47
CA GLU A 57 -7.51 20.60 1.79
C GLU A 57 -7.59 19.35 2.69
N ARG A 58 -7.28 18.18 2.15
CA ARG A 58 -7.29 16.88 2.84
C ARG A 58 -5.90 16.28 2.98
N SER A 59 -4.86 17.07 2.72
CA SER A 59 -3.46 16.68 2.77
C SER A 59 -2.70 17.55 3.76
N PHE A 60 -1.59 17.02 4.25
CA PHE A 60 -0.54 17.82 4.87
C PHE A 60 0.30 18.51 3.78
N HIS A 61 1.00 19.59 4.15
CA HIS A 61 1.81 20.38 3.22
C HIS A 61 3.19 20.68 3.81
N ILE A 62 4.20 20.78 2.93
CA ILE A 62 5.54 21.29 3.23
C ILE A 62 5.63 22.67 2.58
N GLY A 63 5.37 23.73 3.35
CA GLY A 63 5.10 25.05 2.78
C GLY A 63 3.88 24.98 1.85
N GLU A 64 4.01 25.45 0.62
CA GLU A 64 2.94 25.37 -0.40
C GLU A 64 2.82 24.00 -1.06
N ARG A 65 3.75 23.08 -0.79
CA ARG A 65 3.79 21.78 -1.47
C ARG A 65 2.94 20.75 -0.72
N GLN A 66 1.86 20.31 -1.33
CA GLN A 66 1.09 19.14 -0.86
C GLN A 66 1.96 17.88 -0.76
N LEU A 67 1.76 17.06 0.26
CA LEU A 67 2.38 15.72 0.31
C LEU A 67 1.92 14.84 -0.87
N PRO A 68 2.66 13.75 -1.19
CA PRO A 68 2.27 12.82 -2.24
C PRO A 68 0.89 12.16 -2.01
N LEU A 69 0.47 12.04 -0.75
CA LEU A 69 -0.79 11.38 -0.35
C LEU A 69 -1.65 12.31 0.51
N CYS A 70 -2.96 12.05 0.58
CA CYS A 70 -3.85 12.73 1.54
C CYS A 70 -3.58 12.26 2.97
N ALA A 71 -4.01 13.04 3.97
CA ALA A 71 -3.73 12.78 5.38
C ALA A 71 -4.06 11.33 5.80
N ARG A 72 -5.17 10.78 5.28
CA ARG A 72 -5.57 9.40 5.54
C ARG A 72 -4.62 8.38 4.90
N CYS A 73 -4.35 8.54 3.60
CA CYS A 73 -3.46 7.64 2.88
C CYS A 73 -2.01 7.74 3.38
N THR A 74 -1.56 8.93 3.81
CA THR A 74 -0.29 9.10 4.51
C THR A 74 -0.26 8.19 5.73
N GLY A 75 -1.21 8.33 6.66
CA GLY A 75 -1.35 7.49 7.85
C GLY A 75 -1.31 6.00 7.52
N GLU A 76 -2.17 5.58 6.60
CA GLU A 76 -2.30 4.19 6.15
C GLU A 76 -0.99 3.61 5.64
N PHE A 77 -0.36 4.27 4.66
CA PHE A 77 0.74 3.66 3.94
C PHE A 77 2.07 3.76 4.69
N PHE A 78 2.37 4.86 5.39
CA PHE A 78 3.59 4.88 6.21
C PHE A 78 3.46 3.84 7.34
N THR A 79 2.29 3.73 7.96
CA THR A 79 2.06 2.77 9.05
C THR A 79 2.12 1.34 8.56
N ALA A 80 1.55 1.05 7.39
CA ALA A 80 1.67 -0.28 6.78
C ALA A 80 3.13 -0.63 6.49
N GLY A 81 3.91 0.28 5.90
CA GLY A 81 5.34 0.07 5.64
C GLY A 81 6.14 -0.23 6.91
N ILE A 82 5.91 0.55 7.98
CA ILE A 82 6.56 0.32 9.29
C ILE A 82 6.12 -1.00 9.90
N SER A 83 4.83 -1.32 9.84
CA SER A 83 4.29 -2.55 10.41
C SER A 83 4.87 -3.78 9.70
N LEU A 84 4.99 -3.74 8.36
CA LEU A 84 5.67 -4.78 7.59
C LEU A 84 7.15 -4.93 8.00
N LEU A 85 7.87 -3.82 8.13
CA LEU A 85 9.27 -3.84 8.57
C LEU A 85 9.40 -4.40 9.99
N PHE A 86 8.54 -3.95 10.90
CA PHE A 86 8.50 -4.43 12.28
C PHE A 86 8.23 -5.94 12.33
N PHE A 87 7.26 -6.45 11.56
CA PHE A 87 7.00 -7.89 11.51
C PHE A 87 8.16 -8.67 10.86
N ALA A 88 8.81 -8.12 9.83
CA ALA A 88 9.98 -8.73 9.22
C ALA A 88 11.12 -8.95 10.24
N LEU A 89 11.26 -8.06 11.22
CA LEU A 89 12.28 -8.15 12.27
C LEU A 89 11.82 -8.96 13.49
N ALA A 90 10.58 -8.75 13.96
CA ALA A 90 10.09 -9.29 15.22
C ALA A 90 9.35 -10.64 15.09
N SER A 91 8.92 -10.99 13.89
CA SER A 91 8.10 -12.17 13.59
C SER A 91 8.54 -12.86 12.28
N PRO A 92 9.85 -13.08 12.04
CA PRO A 92 10.33 -13.65 10.78
C PRO A 92 9.66 -15.01 10.50
N ARG A 93 9.16 -15.18 9.28
CA ARG A 93 8.50 -16.41 8.77
C ARG A 93 7.25 -16.86 9.55
N LYS A 94 6.72 -16.04 10.46
CA LYS A 94 5.46 -16.35 11.14
C LYS A 94 4.28 -16.18 10.20
N SER A 95 3.52 -17.25 10.02
CA SER A 95 2.39 -17.34 9.09
C SER A 95 1.03 -17.37 9.80
N GLY A 96 1.00 -17.45 11.13
CA GLY A 96 -0.24 -17.50 11.90
C GLY A 96 -1.01 -16.18 11.85
N MET A 97 -2.26 -16.25 11.38
CA MET A 97 -3.20 -15.14 11.37
C MET A 97 -3.57 -14.67 12.79
N PRO A 98 -3.89 -13.38 12.99
CA PRO A 98 -4.40 -12.90 14.27
C PRO A 98 -5.70 -13.65 14.61
N GLY A 99 -5.76 -14.26 15.81
CA GLY A 99 -6.98 -14.90 16.30
C GLY A 99 -8.05 -13.86 16.66
N TRP A 100 -9.31 -14.28 16.87
CA TRP A 100 -10.44 -13.37 17.14
C TRP A 100 -10.16 -12.26 18.17
N LYS A 101 -9.47 -12.57 19.27
CA LYS A 101 -9.12 -11.58 20.32
C LYS A 101 -8.25 -10.43 19.78
N LEU A 102 -7.30 -10.73 18.89
CA LEU A 102 -6.50 -9.72 18.19
C LEU A 102 -7.20 -9.21 16.94
N GLY A 103 -8.11 -9.98 16.35
CA GLY A 103 -8.96 -9.55 15.25
C GLY A 103 -9.90 -8.41 15.64
N ALA A 104 -10.40 -8.38 16.89
CA ALA A 104 -11.28 -7.32 17.38
C ALA A 104 -10.67 -5.90 17.26
N PRO A 105 -9.46 -5.60 17.77
CA PRO A 105 -8.86 -4.27 17.58
C PRO A 105 -8.54 -3.96 16.10
N LEU A 106 -8.14 -4.95 15.30
CA LEU A 106 -7.90 -4.74 13.87
C LEU A 106 -9.21 -4.44 13.11
N LEU A 107 -10.30 -5.12 13.47
CA LEU A 107 -11.64 -4.85 12.94
C LEU A 107 -12.11 -3.47 13.38
N PHE A 108 -11.85 -3.06 14.62
CA PHE A 108 -12.13 -1.70 15.07
C PHE A 108 -11.39 -0.66 14.21
N PHE A 109 -10.11 -0.86 13.90
CA PHE A 109 -9.38 0.04 13.00
C PHE A 109 -9.99 0.09 11.60
N LEU A 110 -10.34 -1.06 11.03
CA LEU A 110 -11.02 -1.14 9.73
C LEU A 110 -12.36 -0.39 9.74
N VAL A 111 -13.17 -0.60 10.77
CA VAL A 111 -14.48 0.06 10.91
C VAL A 111 -14.31 1.56 11.11
N ALA A 112 -13.37 2.00 11.94
CA ALA A 112 -13.08 3.42 12.15
C ALA A 112 -12.62 4.10 10.84
N PHE A 113 -11.75 3.43 10.07
CA PHE A 113 -11.34 3.88 8.74
C PHE A 113 -12.53 3.95 7.77
N GLY A 114 -13.40 2.95 7.75
CA GLY A 114 -14.59 2.93 6.90
C GLY A 114 -15.58 4.04 7.23
N ILE A 115 -15.81 4.29 8.53
CA ILE A 115 -16.69 5.38 9.01
C ILE A 115 -16.10 6.74 8.64
N ASP A 116 -14.81 6.98 8.92
CA ASP A 116 -14.15 8.25 8.56
C ASP A 116 -14.06 8.45 7.04
N GLY A 117 -13.81 7.38 6.30
CA GLY A 117 -13.89 7.30 4.85
C GLY A 117 -15.22 7.78 4.32
N THR A 118 -16.28 7.12 4.76
CA THR A 118 -17.66 7.38 4.33
C THR A 118 -18.12 8.77 4.73
N ASN A 119 -17.84 9.21 5.97
CA ASN A 119 -18.19 10.55 6.42
C ASN A 119 -17.46 11.65 5.61
N SER A 120 -16.16 11.47 5.34
CA SER A 120 -15.37 12.40 4.51
C SER A 120 -15.79 12.41 3.05
N TYR A 121 -16.27 11.28 2.52
CA TYR A 121 -16.77 11.17 1.16
C TYR A 121 -18.14 11.82 1.02
N LEU A 122 -19.06 11.58 1.95
CA LEU A 122 -20.35 12.28 2.01
C LEU A 122 -20.15 13.79 2.09
N TYR A 123 -19.20 14.26 2.91
CA TYR A 123 -18.87 15.68 2.99
C TYR A 123 -18.37 16.23 1.65
N LEU A 124 -17.57 15.46 0.89
CA LEU A 124 -17.14 15.84 -0.47
C LEU A 124 -18.34 15.98 -1.41
N LEU A 125 -19.19 14.96 -1.44
CA LEU A 125 -20.34 14.93 -2.36
C LEU A 125 -21.30 16.08 -2.11
N LYS A 126 -21.50 16.51 -0.86
CA LYS A 126 -22.30 17.70 -0.56
C LYS A 126 -21.74 18.97 -1.18
N GLN A 127 -20.41 19.13 -1.12
CA GLN A 127 -19.74 20.29 -1.70
C GLN A 127 -19.83 20.31 -3.24
N THR A 128 -19.91 19.14 -3.88
CA THR A 128 -19.90 19.04 -5.35
C THR A 128 -21.28 18.79 -5.99
N SER A 129 -22.32 18.46 -5.21
CA SER A 129 -23.64 18.05 -5.73
C SER A 129 -24.66 19.17 -5.89
N GLY A 130 -24.26 20.45 -5.75
CA GLY A 130 -25.15 21.60 -5.97
C GLY A 130 -26.40 21.60 -5.08
N GLY A 131 -26.28 21.08 -3.85
CA GLY A 131 -27.36 21.09 -2.86
C GLY A 131 -28.16 19.79 -2.71
N ALA A 132 -28.00 18.81 -3.61
CA ALA A 132 -28.81 17.57 -3.62
C ALA A 132 -28.71 16.75 -2.32
N LEU A 133 -27.60 16.87 -1.58
CA LEU A 133 -27.32 16.10 -0.36
C LEU A 133 -27.28 16.95 0.90
N GLU A 134 -27.71 18.22 0.86
CA GLU A 134 -27.63 19.16 1.99
C GLU A 134 -28.37 18.65 3.24
N ASN A 135 -29.52 17.99 3.05
CA ASN A 135 -30.39 17.52 4.13
C ASN A 135 -29.88 16.26 4.85
N ILE A 136 -28.89 15.54 4.31
CA ILE A 136 -28.32 14.36 4.96
C ILE A 136 -27.30 14.87 5.98
N PRO A 137 -27.37 14.58 7.29
CA PRO A 137 -26.36 15.06 8.23
C PRO A 137 -24.99 14.39 8.05
N ASN A 138 -23.89 15.11 8.32
CA ASN A 138 -22.59 14.48 8.55
C ASN A 138 -22.50 14.04 10.01
N LEU A 139 -21.76 12.95 10.28
CA LEU A 139 -21.51 12.51 11.66
C LEU A 139 -20.65 13.53 12.42
N TYR A 140 -19.70 14.14 11.71
CA TYR A 140 -18.82 15.21 12.20
C TYR A 140 -18.18 15.93 11.01
N ILE A 141 -17.57 17.08 11.27
CA ILE A 141 -16.78 17.81 10.26
C ILE A 141 -15.44 17.09 10.05
N PRO A 142 -15.13 16.62 8.82
CA PRO A 142 -13.88 15.93 8.55
C PRO A 142 -12.65 16.80 8.82
N ASN A 143 -11.63 16.22 9.44
CA ASN A 143 -10.36 16.90 9.74
C ASN A 143 -9.16 15.97 9.51
N ASN A 144 -7.97 16.55 9.30
CA ASN A 144 -6.77 15.79 8.98
C ASN A 144 -6.24 14.95 10.15
N ILE A 145 -6.53 15.34 11.40
CA ILE A 145 -6.13 14.59 12.60
C ILE A 145 -6.82 13.22 12.61
N LEU A 146 -8.14 13.19 12.47
CA LEU A 146 -8.89 11.92 12.48
C LEU A 146 -8.58 11.07 11.24
N ARG A 147 -8.40 11.70 10.08
CA ARG A 147 -7.96 11.02 8.85
C ARG A 147 -6.63 10.32 9.05
N LEU A 148 -5.65 11.01 9.65
CA LEU A 148 -4.34 10.47 9.95
C LEU A 148 -4.47 9.24 10.86
N PHE A 149 -5.10 9.37 12.03
CA PHE A 149 -5.22 8.28 12.99
C PHE A 149 -6.00 7.06 12.47
N THR A 150 -7.11 7.28 11.77
CA THR A 150 -7.90 6.17 11.20
C THR A 150 -7.15 5.49 10.05
N GLY A 151 -6.44 6.26 9.22
CA GLY A 151 -5.49 5.76 8.24
C GLY A 151 -4.42 4.88 8.89
N SER A 152 -3.72 5.41 9.88
CA SER A 152 -2.65 4.70 10.60
C SER A 152 -3.13 3.39 11.22
N GLY A 153 -4.31 3.38 11.87
CA GLY A 153 -4.94 2.15 12.34
C GLY A 153 -5.17 1.12 11.23
N MET A 154 -5.68 1.55 10.08
CA MET A 154 -5.87 0.69 8.91
C MET A 154 -4.54 0.12 8.39
N GLY A 155 -3.46 0.92 8.41
CA GLY A 155 -2.11 0.46 8.06
C GLY A 155 -1.64 -0.71 8.92
N ILE A 156 -1.89 -0.67 10.24
CA ILE A 156 -1.60 -1.79 11.16
C ILE A 156 -2.45 -3.01 10.77
N ALA A 157 -3.74 -2.82 10.52
CA ALA A 157 -4.65 -3.90 10.15
C ALA A 157 -4.22 -4.59 8.85
N LEU A 158 -3.90 -3.83 7.80
CA LEU A 158 -3.44 -4.35 6.52
C LEU A 158 -2.16 -5.18 6.68
N ALA A 159 -1.13 -4.64 7.32
CA ALA A 159 0.13 -5.34 7.48
C ALA A 159 -0.02 -6.62 8.34
N SER A 160 -0.91 -6.59 9.34
CA SER A 160 -1.16 -7.74 10.23
C SER A 160 -1.83 -8.92 9.53
N ILE A 161 -2.45 -8.68 8.37
CA ILE A 161 -3.08 -9.70 7.52
C ILE A 161 -2.13 -10.08 6.37
N LEU A 162 -1.55 -9.09 5.69
CA LEU A 162 -0.71 -9.32 4.51
C LEU A 162 0.61 -9.99 4.84
N TYR A 163 1.25 -9.65 5.96
CA TYR A 163 2.52 -10.25 6.35
C TYR A 163 2.43 -11.78 6.56
N PRO A 164 1.51 -12.30 7.41
CA PRO A 164 1.36 -13.76 7.55
C PRO A 164 0.87 -14.43 6.26
N ALA A 165 0.01 -13.79 5.46
CA ALA A 165 -0.42 -14.32 4.16
C ALA A 165 0.75 -14.47 3.18
N PHE A 166 1.61 -13.46 3.10
CA PHE A 166 2.84 -13.52 2.31
C PHE A 166 3.72 -14.67 2.77
N ASN A 167 3.97 -14.79 4.08
CA ASN A 167 4.78 -15.87 4.62
C ASN A 167 4.20 -17.26 4.32
N GLN A 168 2.88 -17.42 4.41
CA GLN A 168 2.18 -18.66 4.08
C GLN A 168 2.23 -19.00 2.59
N SER A 169 2.30 -18.01 1.71
CA SER A 169 2.40 -18.24 0.26
C SER A 169 3.82 -18.53 -0.20
N ALA A 170 4.81 -17.92 0.45
CA ALA A 170 6.18 -17.88 -0.06
C ALA A 170 7.06 -19.00 0.51
N TRP A 171 7.09 -19.17 1.82
CA TRP A 171 8.12 -19.97 2.47
C TRP A 171 7.79 -21.46 2.45
N ARG A 172 8.80 -22.28 2.15
CA ARG A 172 8.73 -23.73 2.32
C ARG A 172 8.54 -24.13 3.77
N ASP A 173 9.33 -23.52 4.64
CA ASP A 173 9.30 -23.76 6.08
C ASP A 173 8.80 -22.50 6.79
N VAL A 174 7.54 -22.54 7.25
CA VAL A 174 6.89 -21.47 8.01
C VAL A 174 6.80 -21.80 9.49
N ASP A 175 6.91 -20.77 10.34
CA ASP A 175 6.50 -20.87 11.74
C ASP A 175 4.97 -20.68 11.80
N PRO A 176 4.19 -21.65 12.32
CA PRO A 176 2.74 -21.54 12.45
C PRO A 176 2.30 -20.54 13.55
N GLY A 177 3.25 -20.04 14.33
CA GLY A 177 3.03 -19.00 15.33
C GLY A 177 2.46 -17.71 14.73
N ARG A 178 1.76 -16.96 15.57
CA ARG A 178 1.13 -15.69 15.16
C ARG A 178 2.16 -14.60 14.91
N ALA A 179 2.01 -13.90 13.77
CA ALA A 179 2.84 -12.74 13.45
C ALA A 179 2.59 -11.58 14.42
N LEU A 180 1.34 -11.40 14.85
CA LEU A 180 0.91 -10.39 15.82
C LEU A 180 0.51 -11.03 17.15
N ASP A 181 0.96 -10.42 18.25
CA ASP A 181 0.48 -10.68 19.62
C ASP A 181 0.18 -9.33 20.32
N TRP A 182 -0.39 -9.37 21.53
CA TRP A 182 -0.78 -8.16 22.25
C TRP A 182 0.40 -7.23 22.59
N LYS A 183 1.58 -7.80 22.89
CA LYS A 183 2.78 -7.01 23.16
C LYS A 183 3.23 -6.28 21.89
N LYS A 184 3.27 -7.01 20.77
CA LYS A 184 3.60 -6.45 19.45
C LYS A 184 2.60 -5.38 19.00
N LEU A 185 1.29 -5.62 19.22
CA LEU A 185 0.25 -4.64 18.93
C LEU A 185 0.44 -3.37 19.75
N GLY A 186 0.69 -3.47 21.06
CA GLY A 186 0.96 -2.32 21.92
C GLY A 186 2.21 -1.54 21.51
N ILE A 187 3.29 -2.25 21.15
CA ILE A 187 4.52 -1.62 20.63
C ILE A 187 4.24 -0.88 19.30
N LEU A 188 3.54 -1.52 18.36
CA LEU A 188 3.18 -0.91 17.08
C LEU A 188 2.32 0.33 17.27
N ILE A 189 1.28 0.25 18.10
CA ILE A 189 0.44 1.41 18.43
C ILE A 189 1.29 2.54 19.04
N GLY A 190 2.22 2.22 19.95
CA GLY A 190 3.12 3.21 20.52
C GLY A 190 4.01 3.90 19.48
N ILE A 191 4.65 3.12 18.60
CA ILE A 191 5.49 3.65 17.50
C ILE A 191 4.66 4.54 16.57
N VAL A 192 3.50 4.05 16.15
CA VAL A 192 2.61 4.76 15.21
C VAL A 192 2.08 6.03 15.84
N LEU A 193 1.64 6.00 17.10
CA LEU A 193 1.18 7.19 17.82
C LEU A 193 2.26 8.26 17.91
N LEU A 194 3.50 7.88 18.22
CA LEU A 194 4.63 8.82 18.25
C LEU A 194 4.87 9.45 16.86
N MET A 195 4.72 8.68 15.80
CA MET A 195 4.88 9.17 14.43
C MET A 195 3.72 10.05 13.98
N ASP A 196 2.49 9.68 14.31
CA ASP A 196 1.31 10.52 14.06
C ASP A 196 1.46 11.87 14.77
N LEU A 197 1.83 11.85 16.06
CA LEU A 197 2.09 13.08 16.81
C LEU A 197 3.22 13.91 16.20
N ALA A 198 4.27 13.27 15.69
CA ALA A 198 5.33 13.97 14.97
C ALA A 198 4.81 14.60 13.66
N VAL A 199 3.98 13.89 12.89
CA VAL A 199 3.34 14.41 11.66
C VAL A 199 2.47 15.62 11.98
N LEU A 200 1.72 15.57 13.08
CA LEU A 200 0.84 16.67 13.53
C LEU A 200 1.61 17.92 13.98
N THR A 201 2.93 17.85 14.17
CA THR A 201 3.74 19.08 14.34
C THR A 201 3.85 19.89 13.06
N GLU A 202 3.49 19.29 11.91
CA GLU A 202 3.60 19.87 10.56
C GLU A 202 5.01 20.40 10.23
N SER A 203 6.02 19.93 10.97
CA SER A 203 7.41 20.28 10.73
C SER A 203 7.91 19.66 9.43
N SER A 204 8.48 20.48 8.55
CA SER A 204 9.10 20.02 7.29
C SER A 204 10.11 18.89 7.52
N ILE A 205 10.86 18.92 8.63
CA ILE A 205 11.85 17.89 8.98
C ILE A 205 11.19 16.51 9.15
N VAL A 206 9.96 16.48 9.66
CA VAL A 206 9.18 15.24 9.83
C VAL A 206 8.45 14.88 8.55
N LEU A 207 7.81 15.86 7.90
CA LEU A 207 6.96 15.62 6.74
C LEU A 207 7.74 15.13 5.51
N TYR A 208 8.99 15.56 5.31
CA TYR A 208 9.83 15.06 4.20
C TYR A 208 10.07 13.54 4.27
N PRO A 209 10.62 12.99 5.38
CA PRO A 209 10.75 11.54 5.55
C PRO A 209 9.41 10.80 5.46
N ILE A 210 8.34 11.35 6.06
CA ILE A 210 7.01 10.74 6.04
C ILE A 210 6.45 10.65 4.61
N ALA A 211 6.66 11.68 3.78
CA ALA A 211 6.26 11.66 2.38
C ALA A 211 6.90 10.49 1.62
N ILE A 212 8.21 10.28 1.80
CA ILE A 212 8.94 9.18 1.17
C ILE A 212 8.49 7.84 1.75
N LEU A 213 8.40 7.72 3.07
CA LEU A 213 8.01 6.49 3.74
C LEU A 213 6.60 6.03 3.35
N SER A 214 5.67 6.98 3.19
CA SER A 214 4.31 6.68 2.76
C SER A 214 4.31 6.08 1.35
N VAL A 215 5.08 6.65 0.42
CA VAL A 215 5.19 6.11 -0.95
C VAL A 215 5.92 4.76 -0.99
N LEU A 216 6.96 4.59 -0.17
CA LEU A 216 7.61 3.29 -0.02
C LEU A 216 6.65 2.25 0.56
N GLY A 217 5.78 2.64 1.49
CA GLY A 217 4.71 1.79 2.03
C GLY A 217 3.71 1.35 0.96
N VAL A 218 3.26 2.27 0.11
CA VAL A 218 2.43 1.95 -1.08
C VAL A 218 3.12 0.90 -1.94
N LEU A 219 4.36 1.17 -2.35
CA LEU A 219 5.11 0.29 -3.23
C LEU A 219 5.34 -1.08 -2.57
N ALA A 220 5.70 -1.13 -1.30
CA ALA A 220 5.90 -2.37 -0.57
C ALA A 220 4.63 -3.24 -0.56
N LEU A 221 3.47 -2.66 -0.30
CA LEU A 221 2.20 -3.38 -0.34
C LEU A 221 1.86 -3.89 -1.75
N LEU A 222 1.96 -3.03 -2.76
CA LEU A 222 1.64 -3.41 -4.14
C LEU A 222 2.59 -4.50 -4.65
N ILE A 223 3.89 -4.34 -4.43
CA ILE A 223 4.89 -5.35 -4.80
C ILE A 223 4.59 -6.66 -4.07
N MET A 224 4.35 -6.63 -2.76
CA MET A 224 4.03 -7.83 -1.99
C MET A 224 2.79 -8.55 -2.53
N VAL A 225 1.69 -7.82 -2.76
CA VAL A 225 0.44 -8.38 -3.29
C VAL A 225 0.64 -8.96 -4.69
N PHE A 226 1.24 -8.21 -5.62
CA PHE A 226 1.45 -8.70 -6.97
C PHE A 226 2.49 -9.82 -7.05
N SER A 227 3.46 -9.87 -6.14
CA SER A 227 4.36 -11.02 -6.01
C SER A 227 3.63 -12.26 -5.52
N MET A 228 2.69 -12.14 -4.57
CA MET A 228 1.84 -13.28 -4.18
C MET A 228 0.97 -13.75 -5.34
N VAL A 229 0.39 -12.83 -6.10
CA VAL A 229 -0.37 -13.16 -7.32
C VAL A 229 0.51 -13.90 -8.33
N TRP A 230 1.74 -13.44 -8.54
CA TRP A 230 2.71 -14.13 -9.41
C TRP A 230 3.01 -15.55 -8.91
N VAL A 231 3.30 -15.70 -7.61
CA VAL A 231 3.59 -17.00 -6.98
C VAL A 231 2.42 -17.97 -7.17
N LEU A 232 1.18 -17.51 -6.98
CA LEU A 232 -0.03 -18.29 -7.20
C LEU A 232 -0.21 -18.69 -8.68
N ILE A 233 -0.04 -17.76 -9.62
CA ILE A 233 -0.17 -18.03 -11.06
C ILE A 233 0.89 -19.03 -11.54
N MET A 234 2.13 -18.86 -11.10
CA MET A 234 3.25 -19.73 -11.47
C MET A 234 3.28 -21.03 -10.67
N ARG A 235 2.37 -21.21 -9.70
CA ARG A 235 2.27 -22.36 -8.80
C ARG A 235 3.57 -22.62 -8.03
N GLN A 236 4.16 -21.55 -7.50
CA GLN A 236 5.41 -21.56 -6.74
C GLN A 236 5.15 -21.43 -5.23
N GLU A 237 3.95 -21.78 -4.77
CA GLU A 237 3.57 -21.63 -3.37
C GLU A 237 4.41 -22.56 -2.48
N ASN A 238 4.89 -22.04 -1.34
CA ASN A 238 5.72 -22.77 -0.38
C ASN A 238 7.00 -23.38 -0.97
N GLU A 239 7.56 -22.79 -2.04
CA GLU A 239 8.77 -23.32 -2.66
C GLU A 239 10.07 -22.67 -2.15
N PHE A 240 10.00 -21.44 -1.64
CA PHE A 240 11.18 -20.61 -1.39
C PHE A 240 11.80 -20.86 -0.02
N THR A 241 13.13 -20.89 0.05
CA THR A 241 13.89 -20.99 1.32
C THR A 241 14.61 -19.70 1.69
N SER A 242 14.75 -18.77 0.76
CA SER A 242 15.39 -17.47 0.96
C SER A 242 14.78 -16.36 0.10
N LEU A 243 14.84 -15.10 0.55
CA LEU A 243 14.33 -13.94 -0.22
C LEU A 243 15.05 -13.78 -1.57
N LYS A 244 16.30 -14.24 -1.67
CA LYS A 244 17.10 -14.14 -2.90
C LYS A 244 16.51 -14.99 -4.03
N GLU A 245 15.90 -16.13 -3.71
CA GLU A 245 15.22 -16.98 -4.69
C GLU A 245 13.97 -16.32 -5.27
N MET A 246 13.37 -15.38 -4.52
CA MET A 246 12.15 -14.66 -4.89
C MET A 246 12.40 -13.43 -5.79
N TRP A 247 13.62 -13.24 -6.30
CA TRP A 247 13.94 -12.07 -7.15
C TRP A 247 13.00 -11.96 -8.36
N LEU A 248 12.61 -13.08 -8.97
CA LEU A 248 11.72 -13.09 -10.13
C LEU A 248 10.26 -12.76 -9.75
N PRO A 249 9.64 -13.40 -8.72
CA PRO A 249 8.38 -12.94 -8.17
C PRO A 249 8.34 -11.46 -7.75
N PHE A 250 9.41 -10.95 -7.12
CA PHE A 250 9.50 -9.53 -6.74
C PHE A 250 9.61 -8.62 -7.95
N LEU A 251 10.41 -8.98 -8.96
CA LEU A 251 10.54 -8.20 -10.17
C LEU A 251 9.24 -8.19 -10.98
N ALA A 252 8.53 -9.32 -11.03
CA ALA A 252 7.20 -9.37 -11.63
C ALA A 252 6.19 -8.53 -10.85
N GLY A 253 6.20 -8.62 -9.52
CA GLY A 253 5.35 -7.80 -8.64
C GLY A 253 5.59 -6.30 -8.83
N LEU A 254 6.86 -5.90 -8.91
CA LEU A 254 7.29 -4.53 -9.23
C LEU A 254 6.78 -4.08 -10.60
N THR A 255 6.92 -4.94 -11.62
CA THR A 255 6.47 -4.65 -12.99
C THR A 255 4.96 -4.44 -13.02
N LEU A 256 4.19 -5.32 -12.37
CA LEU A 256 2.73 -5.20 -12.29
C LEU A 256 2.29 -3.97 -11.49
N ALA A 257 2.99 -3.66 -10.40
CA ALA A 257 2.74 -2.45 -9.61
C ALA A 257 2.91 -1.18 -10.44
N PHE A 258 4.05 -1.03 -11.13
CA PHE A 258 4.29 0.13 -12.00
C PHE A 258 3.38 0.15 -13.21
N LEU A 259 3.05 -1.00 -13.80
CA LEU A 259 2.10 -1.06 -14.90
C LEU A 259 0.71 -0.53 -14.47
N MET A 260 0.24 -0.93 -13.30
CA MET A 260 -1.02 -0.43 -12.72
C MET A 260 -0.94 1.06 -12.42
N ILE A 261 0.14 1.52 -11.77
CA ILE A 261 0.35 2.94 -11.47
C ILE A 261 0.34 3.77 -12.75
N THR A 262 1.13 3.40 -13.77
CA THR A 262 1.16 4.10 -15.05
C THR A 262 -0.19 4.09 -15.76
N ALA A 263 -0.93 2.97 -15.74
CA ALA A 263 -2.24 2.89 -16.36
C ALA A 263 -3.24 3.87 -15.70
N ILE A 264 -3.26 3.92 -14.36
CA ILE A 264 -4.13 4.84 -13.63
C ILE A 264 -3.69 6.29 -13.84
N ASP A 265 -2.38 6.58 -13.78
CA ASP A 265 -1.83 7.91 -14.00
C ASP A 265 -2.20 8.45 -15.38
N LEU A 266 -2.01 7.66 -16.44
CA LEU A 266 -2.35 8.03 -17.81
C LEU A 266 -3.85 8.27 -17.97
N LEU A 267 -4.69 7.37 -17.45
CA LEU A 267 -6.14 7.52 -17.51
C LEU A 267 -6.59 8.80 -16.80
N ARG A 268 -6.11 9.01 -15.57
CA ARG A 268 -6.48 10.19 -14.78
C ARG A 268 -5.98 11.47 -15.45
N PHE A 269 -4.74 11.51 -15.92
CA PHE A 269 -4.18 12.68 -16.59
C PHE A 269 -4.94 13.00 -17.89
N GLN A 270 -5.35 11.99 -18.65
CA GLN A 270 -6.22 12.18 -19.82
C GLN A 270 -7.58 12.76 -19.47
N LEU A 271 -8.16 12.39 -18.32
CA LEU A 271 -9.47 12.86 -17.87
C LEU A 271 -9.42 14.26 -17.23
N THR A 272 -8.35 14.61 -16.51
CA THR A 272 -8.28 15.85 -15.73
C THR A 272 -7.35 16.90 -16.33
N GLY A 273 -6.43 16.53 -17.22
CA GLY A 273 -5.40 17.42 -17.78
C GLY A 273 -4.36 17.91 -16.76
N THR A 274 -4.34 17.36 -15.53
CA THR A 274 -3.48 17.82 -14.44
C THR A 274 -2.95 16.68 -13.57
N TRP A 275 -1.73 16.87 -13.04
CA TRP A 275 -1.11 16.02 -12.02
C TRP A 275 -1.53 16.37 -10.57
N GLY A 276 -2.39 17.38 -10.43
CA GLY A 276 -2.96 17.79 -9.15
C GLY A 276 -4.06 16.86 -8.62
N GLY A 277 -4.72 17.26 -7.55
CA GLY A 277 -5.94 16.59 -7.09
C GLY A 277 -7.04 16.59 -8.16
N PHE A 278 -8.11 15.82 -7.94
CA PHE A 278 -9.30 15.93 -8.80
C PHE A 278 -9.76 17.40 -8.83
N PRO A 279 -9.92 18.01 -10.01
CA PRO A 279 -10.52 19.33 -10.11
C PRO A 279 -11.96 19.22 -9.62
N LEU A 280 -12.20 19.70 -8.40
CA LEU A 280 -13.54 19.95 -7.91
C LEU A 280 -13.96 21.22 -8.66
N GLY A 281 -14.89 21.06 -9.61
CA GLY A 281 -15.30 22.11 -10.54
C GLY A 281 -15.66 23.44 -9.88
#